data_AF-A0A959JTV8-F1
#
_entry.id   AF-A0A959JTV8-F1
#
_cell.length_a   1.000
_cell.length_b   1.000
_cell.length_c   1.000
_cell.angle_alpha   90.00
_cell.angle_beta   90.00
_cell.angle_gamma   90.00
#
_symmetry.space_group_name_H-M   'P 1'
#
loop_
_entity.id
_entity.type
_entity.pdbx_description
1 polymer ?
#
loop_
_entity_poly.entity_id
_entity_poly.type
_entity_poly.pdbx_seq_one_letter_code
_entity_poly.pdbx_strand_id
1 'polypeptide(L)'
;MIKNILFLLFLAIKTGLISAQNDAEIQQLISEAKESLTRAIEFYHSINIEGGYVYHYTLDLKEKWGEGKTDDQTIEVQPPGTPAVGMSFLRAYRVLQNPLFLEAARDAAKALIKGQNTLGGWEHKIYFARPLGNRVSFDDNQTQSAISFLMALDEEADDPELTAAIEKALQMMMKTQLENGGWPHQYPAQGNYHDYATFNDRGINDCIRVMLEAQAQYPHDAYRESLDKAGRFLLISQLPPPQPGWAQQYNEFLQPAWARSFEPPAVCPLVTVFNIQSLLDLYDYTGEHKYLEPIPDAIRWLKESKLSTGKWGRFLELGTNKPLYYDRDRIRVDKV
;
A
#
# COMPACT_ATOMS: atom_id res chain seq x y z
N MET A 1 -60.11 -30.97 3.15
CA MET A 1 -59.54 -29.72 3.70
C MET A 1 -58.46 -29.98 4.75
N ILE A 2 -58.66 -30.87 5.73
CA ILE A 2 -57.71 -31.11 6.85
C ILE A 2 -56.37 -31.77 6.42
N LYS A 3 -56.35 -32.64 5.40
CA LYS A 3 -55.11 -33.29 4.93
C LYS A 3 -54.10 -32.33 4.26
N ASN A 4 -54.55 -31.20 3.70
CA ASN A 4 -53.67 -30.22 3.06
C ASN A 4 -53.03 -29.25 4.07
N ILE A 5 -53.67 -29.02 5.22
CA ILE A 5 -53.15 -28.14 6.29
C ILE A 5 -51.99 -28.81 7.04
N LEU A 6 -52.09 -30.11 7.32
CA LEU A 6 -51.02 -30.89 7.97
C LEU A 6 -49.75 -30.99 7.09
N PHE A 7 -49.89 -31.09 5.77
CA PHE A 7 -48.75 -31.15 4.85
C PHE A 7 -48.01 -29.79 4.74
N LEU A 8 -48.75 -28.67 4.73
CA LEU A 8 -48.18 -27.32 4.73
C LEU A 8 -47.50 -26.97 6.07
N LEU A 9 -48.04 -27.43 7.20
CA LEU A 9 -47.39 -27.31 8.51
C LEU A 9 -46.07 -28.09 8.56
N PHE A 10 -46.04 -29.33 8.05
CA PHE A 10 -44.82 -30.13 8.00
C PHE A 10 -43.74 -29.54 7.08
N LEU A 11 -44.13 -28.92 5.96
CA LEU A 11 -43.19 -28.25 5.05
C LEU A 11 -42.64 -26.96 5.66
N ALA A 12 -43.49 -26.14 6.29
CA ALA A 12 -43.09 -24.91 6.98
C ALA A 12 -42.19 -25.18 8.22
N ILE A 13 -42.46 -26.25 8.97
CA ILE A 13 -41.63 -26.70 10.09
C ILE A 13 -40.27 -27.18 9.57
N LYS A 14 -40.23 -27.94 8.47
CA LYS A 14 -38.95 -28.38 7.87
C LYS A 14 -38.11 -27.21 7.32
N THR A 15 -38.72 -26.25 6.64
CA THR A 15 -37.99 -25.05 6.16
C THR A 15 -37.52 -24.17 7.32
N GLY A 16 -38.32 -24.03 8.39
CA GLY A 16 -37.94 -23.31 9.60
C GLY A 16 -36.81 -24.00 10.38
N LEU A 17 -36.82 -25.34 10.47
CA LEU A 17 -35.75 -26.12 11.10
C LEU A 17 -34.43 -26.07 10.31
N ILE A 18 -34.47 -26.12 8.97
CA ILE A 18 -33.27 -25.99 8.12
C ILE A 18 -32.71 -24.57 8.19
N SER A 19 -33.57 -23.53 8.19
CA SER A 19 -33.13 -22.14 8.39
C SER A 19 -32.50 -21.95 9.77
N ALA A 20 -33.15 -22.43 10.84
CA ALA A 20 -32.64 -22.30 12.20
C ALA A 20 -31.35 -23.11 12.44
N GLN A 21 -31.17 -24.26 11.78
CA GLN A 21 -29.94 -25.03 11.83
C GLN A 21 -28.79 -24.28 11.13
N ASN A 22 -29.04 -23.71 9.95
CA ASN A 22 -28.06 -22.86 9.26
C ASN A 22 -27.74 -21.60 10.07
N ASP A 23 -28.73 -21.00 10.74
CA ASP A 23 -28.53 -19.83 11.59
C ASP A 23 -27.67 -20.18 12.81
N ALA A 24 -27.92 -21.33 13.47
CA ALA A 24 -27.11 -21.79 14.59
C ALA A 24 -25.66 -22.10 14.19
N GLU A 25 -25.46 -22.75 13.05
CA GLU A 25 -24.13 -23.03 12.48
C GLU A 25 -23.39 -21.71 12.13
N ILE A 26 -24.08 -20.74 11.52
CA ILE A 26 -23.51 -19.41 11.23
C ILE A 26 -23.17 -18.68 12.53
N GLN A 27 -24.05 -18.68 13.54
CA GLN A 27 -23.76 -18.06 14.84
C GLN A 27 -22.57 -18.72 15.53
N GLN A 28 -22.43 -20.04 15.44
CA GLN A 28 -21.27 -20.76 15.95
C GLN A 28 -19.99 -20.31 15.24
N LEU A 29 -19.98 -20.27 13.90
CA LEU A 29 -18.83 -19.79 13.11
C LEU A 29 -18.46 -18.34 13.45
N ILE A 30 -19.45 -17.47 13.67
CA ILE A 30 -19.22 -16.09 14.12
C ILE A 30 -18.55 -16.07 15.49
N SER A 31 -18.99 -16.92 16.44
CA SER A 31 -18.39 -17.02 17.77
C SER A 31 -16.95 -17.51 17.68
N GLU A 32 -16.69 -18.58 16.93
CA GLU A 32 -15.36 -19.16 16.73
C GLU A 32 -14.41 -18.17 16.04
N ALA A 33 -14.90 -17.40 15.07
CA ALA A 33 -14.14 -16.35 14.40
C ALA A 33 -13.78 -15.22 15.37
N LYS A 34 -14.71 -14.79 16.23
CA LYS A 34 -14.46 -13.77 17.27
C LYS A 34 -13.40 -14.23 18.26
N GLU A 35 -13.54 -15.46 18.78
CA GLU A 35 -12.57 -16.03 19.71
C GLU A 35 -11.18 -16.20 19.09
N SER A 36 -11.13 -16.62 17.83
CA SER A 36 -9.87 -16.76 17.11
C SER A 36 -9.20 -15.42 16.85
N LEU A 37 -9.97 -14.38 16.51
CA LEU A 37 -9.45 -13.03 16.32
C LEU A 37 -8.97 -12.41 17.64
N THR A 38 -9.70 -12.60 18.75
CA THR A 38 -9.25 -12.17 20.08
C THR A 38 -7.93 -12.82 20.45
N ARG A 39 -7.81 -14.15 20.33
CA ARG A 39 -6.56 -14.87 20.62
C ARG A 39 -5.41 -14.41 19.72
N ALA A 40 -5.68 -14.15 18.45
CA ALA A 40 -4.67 -13.67 17.51
C ALA A 40 -4.17 -12.27 17.93
N ILE A 41 -5.07 -11.34 18.27
CA ILE A 41 -4.68 -9.98 18.66
C ILE A 41 -3.97 -9.98 20.01
N GLU A 42 -4.45 -10.74 20.99
CA GLU A 42 -3.75 -10.91 22.27
C GLU A 42 -2.34 -11.47 22.07
N PHE A 43 -2.18 -12.47 21.20
CA PHE A 43 -0.87 -13.02 20.87
C PHE A 43 0.04 -11.98 20.21
N TYR A 44 -0.43 -11.31 19.14
CA TYR A 44 0.37 -10.28 18.47
C TYR A 44 0.73 -9.15 19.44
N HIS A 45 -0.24 -8.64 20.20
CA HIS A 45 0.00 -7.59 21.19
C HIS A 45 1.00 -8.06 22.26
N SER A 46 1.02 -9.34 22.66
CA SER A 46 2.01 -9.84 23.62
C SER A 46 3.46 -9.87 23.12
N ILE A 47 3.69 -9.86 21.80
CA ILE A 47 5.03 -9.96 21.18
C ILE A 47 5.52 -8.64 20.57
N ASN A 48 4.79 -7.54 20.81
CA ASN A 48 5.12 -6.23 20.28
C ASN A 48 6.49 -5.75 20.77
N ILE A 49 7.14 -4.90 19.96
CA ILE A 49 8.34 -4.15 20.35
C ILE A 49 7.94 -2.69 20.43
N GLU A 50 7.68 -2.21 21.65
CA GLU A 50 7.16 -0.85 21.90
C GLU A 50 5.91 -0.50 21.08
N GLY A 51 5.04 -1.47 20.88
CA GLY A 51 3.81 -1.36 20.08
C GLY A 51 3.99 -1.76 18.61
N GLY A 52 5.21 -1.90 18.10
CA GLY A 52 5.49 -2.24 16.70
C GLY A 52 5.86 -3.69 16.44
N TYR A 53 6.03 -4.01 15.16
CA TYR A 53 6.10 -5.38 14.64
C TYR A 53 7.15 -5.53 13.52
N VAL A 54 7.60 -6.77 13.33
CA VAL A 54 8.44 -7.18 12.20
C VAL A 54 7.71 -8.21 11.34
N TYR A 55 8.30 -8.68 10.23
CA TYR A 55 7.59 -9.54 9.27
C TYR A 55 7.39 -10.97 9.80
N HIS A 56 8.40 -11.50 10.47
CA HIS A 56 8.48 -12.92 10.76
C HIS A 56 9.08 -13.17 12.15
N TYR A 57 8.57 -14.23 12.78
CA TYR A 57 9.00 -14.72 14.07
C TYR A 57 9.12 -16.24 14.02
N THR A 58 10.11 -16.80 14.69
CA THR A 58 10.17 -18.23 15.01
C THR A 58 9.06 -18.60 15.99
N LEU A 59 8.63 -19.87 15.98
CA LEU A 59 7.56 -20.34 16.87
C LEU A 59 7.91 -20.25 18.36
N ASP A 60 9.21 -20.29 18.69
CA ASP A 60 9.70 -20.08 20.06
C ASP A 60 10.05 -18.61 20.35
N LEU A 61 9.77 -17.71 19.41
CA LEU A 61 9.96 -16.26 19.46
C LEU A 61 11.41 -15.80 19.69
N LYS A 62 12.40 -16.70 19.63
CA LYS A 62 13.80 -16.35 19.88
C LYS A 62 14.45 -15.58 18.73
N GLU A 63 13.96 -15.80 17.53
CA GLU A 63 14.44 -15.12 16.33
C GLU A 63 13.30 -14.44 15.60
N LYS A 64 13.62 -13.26 15.05
CA LYS A 64 12.69 -12.43 14.28
C LYS A 64 13.42 -11.69 13.16
N TRP A 65 12.73 -11.39 12.07
CA TRP A 65 13.29 -10.72 10.90
C TRP A 65 12.26 -9.91 10.12
N GLY A 66 12.74 -8.85 9.45
CA GLY A 66 12.08 -8.24 8.29
C GLY A 66 12.81 -8.66 7.02
N GLU A 67 13.35 -7.69 6.26
CA GLU A 67 14.29 -8.00 5.17
C GLU A 67 15.62 -8.62 5.64
N GLY A 68 15.90 -8.56 6.94
CA GLY A 68 17.02 -9.21 7.58
C GLY A 68 16.75 -9.49 9.06
N LYS A 69 17.60 -10.32 9.67
CA LYS A 69 17.53 -10.64 11.10
C LYS A 69 17.62 -9.35 11.92
N THR A 70 16.78 -9.25 12.94
CA THR A 70 16.64 -8.02 13.75
C THR A 70 16.58 -8.35 15.24
N ASP A 71 16.65 -7.32 16.08
CA ASP A 71 16.72 -7.40 17.55
C ASP A 71 15.39 -7.05 18.23
N ASP A 72 15.38 -7.04 19.56
CA ASP A 72 14.21 -6.71 20.39
C ASP A 72 13.99 -5.18 20.55
N GLN A 73 14.66 -4.35 19.76
CA GLN A 73 14.59 -2.87 19.84
C GLN A 73 14.36 -2.23 18.47
N THR A 74 13.93 -3.02 17.48
CA THR A 74 13.77 -2.60 16.09
C THR A 74 12.47 -3.15 15.52
N ILE A 75 11.73 -2.29 14.83
CA ILE A 75 10.48 -2.65 14.13
C ILE A 75 10.59 -2.31 12.65
N GLU A 76 9.71 -2.91 11.85
CA GLU A 76 9.59 -2.64 10.43
C GLU A 76 8.44 -1.66 10.17
N VAL A 77 8.68 -0.65 9.35
CA VAL A 77 7.65 0.27 8.83
C VAL A 77 7.10 -0.26 7.51
N GLN A 78 7.98 -0.80 6.66
CA GLN A 78 7.56 -1.45 5.41
C GLN A 78 6.52 -2.55 5.68
N PRO A 79 5.39 -2.56 4.95
CA PRO A 79 4.44 -3.68 5.01
C PRO A 79 5.09 -5.02 4.66
N PRO A 80 4.75 -6.12 5.36
CA PRO A 80 3.63 -6.28 6.29
C PRO A 80 3.97 -5.92 7.75
N GLY A 81 4.93 -5.02 7.99
CA GLY A 81 5.30 -4.54 9.32
C GLY A 81 4.25 -3.69 10.04
N THR A 82 4.72 -2.79 10.88
CA THR A 82 3.93 -2.09 11.91
C THR A 82 2.65 -1.41 11.40
N PRO A 83 2.65 -0.62 10.32
CA PRO A 83 1.42 0.00 9.82
C PRO A 83 0.36 -1.03 9.38
N ALA A 84 0.78 -2.12 8.74
CA ALA A 84 -0.14 -3.16 8.26
C ALA A 84 -0.77 -3.96 9.42
N VAL A 85 0.02 -4.26 10.46
CA VAL A 85 -0.48 -4.90 11.68
C VAL A 85 -1.43 -3.97 12.44
N GLY A 86 -1.04 -2.70 12.65
CA GLY A 86 -1.89 -1.69 13.27
C GLY A 86 -3.24 -1.51 12.55
N MET A 87 -3.21 -1.42 11.22
CA MET A 87 -4.42 -1.36 10.40
C MET A 87 -5.30 -2.62 10.57
N SER A 88 -4.70 -3.78 10.76
CA SER A 88 -5.43 -5.03 10.99
C SER A 88 -6.17 -5.01 12.34
N PHE A 89 -5.53 -4.48 13.39
CA PHE A 89 -6.20 -4.27 14.68
C PHE A 89 -7.34 -3.25 14.59
N LEU A 90 -7.12 -2.14 13.90
CA LEU A 90 -8.15 -1.12 13.69
C LEU A 90 -9.37 -1.69 12.95
N ARG A 91 -9.14 -2.49 11.90
CA ARG A 91 -10.22 -3.18 11.18
C ARG A 91 -10.96 -4.18 12.07
N ALA A 92 -10.24 -4.91 12.92
CA ALA A 92 -10.86 -5.82 13.90
C ALA A 92 -11.72 -5.05 14.91
N TYR A 93 -11.23 -3.90 15.40
CA TYR A 93 -12.00 -3.01 16.27
C TYR A 93 -13.29 -2.53 15.59
N ARG A 94 -13.22 -2.03 14.35
CA ARG A 94 -14.40 -1.54 13.62
C ARG A 94 -15.50 -2.59 13.50
N VAL A 95 -15.14 -3.86 13.34
CA VAL A 95 -16.10 -4.97 13.21
C VAL A 95 -16.63 -5.44 14.56
N LEU A 96 -15.76 -5.58 15.57
CA LEU A 96 -16.10 -6.26 16.82
C LEU A 96 -16.32 -5.33 18.01
N GLN A 97 -15.98 -4.05 17.87
CA GLN A 97 -16.10 -3.00 18.89
C GLN A 97 -15.44 -3.40 20.22
N ASN A 98 -14.38 -4.22 20.16
CA ASN A 98 -13.62 -4.63 21.33
C ASN A 98 -12.52 -3.60 21.63
N PRO A 99 -12.56 -2.93 22.80
CA PRO A 99 -11.60 -1.87 23.14
C PRO A 99 -10.14 -2.32 23.13
N LEU A 100 -9.84 -3.60 23.41
CA LEU A 100 -8.48 -4.14 23.35
C LEU A 100 -7.87 -4.00 21.95
N PHE A 101 -8.68 -4.10 20.90
CA PHE A 101 -8.19 -4.01 19.52
C PHE A 101 -7.87 -2.56 19.14
N LEU A 102 -8.65 -1.61 19.66
CA LEU A 102 -8.33 -0.19 19.50
C LEU A 102 -7.06 0.17 20.27
N GLU A 103 -6.88 -0.37 21.48
CA GLU A 103 -5.65 -0.19 22.26
C GLU A 103 -4.42 -0.73 21.51
N ALA A 104 -4.49 -1.95 20.97
CA ALA A 104 -3.40 -2.51 20.17
C ALA A 104 -3.09 -1.68 18.91
N ALA A 105 -4.11 -1.10 18.26
CA ALA A 105 -3.92 -0.17 17.16
C ALA A 105 -3.23 1.13 17.63
N ARG A 106 -3.66 1.71 18.76
CA ARG A 106 -3.03 2.90 19.34
C ARG A 106 -1.57 2.66 19.69
N ASP A 107 -1.21 1.49 20.20
CA ASP A 107 0.18 1.16 20.50
C ASP A 107 1.04 1.05 19.23
N ALA A 108 0.52 0.46 18.16
CA ALA A 108 1.19 0.48 16.86
C ALA A 108 1.39 1.92 16.32
N ALA A 109 0.40 2.79 16.51
CA ALA A 109 0.51 4.19 16.12
C ALA A 109 1.56 4.93 16.95
N LYS A 110 1.61 4.74 18.28
CA LYS A 110 2.65 5.31 19.14
C LYS A 110 4.05 4.88 18.72
N ALA A 111 4.24 3.61 18.33
CA ALA A 111 5.51 3.11 17.82
C ALA A 111 5.97 3.90 16.57
N LEU A 112 5.03 4.14 15.64
CA LEU A 112 5.29 4.92 14.43
C LEU A 112 5.54 6.39 14.76
N ILE A 113 4.75 7.02 15.63
CA ILE A 113 4.92 8.42 16.06
C ILE A 113 6.30 8.60 16.71
N LYS A 114 6.69 7.68 17.61
CA LYS A 114 8.01 7.69 18.25
C LYS A 114 9.14 7.58 17.23
N GLY A 115 8.93 6.82 16.14
CA GLY A 115 9.90 6.64 15.07
C GLY A 115 9.84 7.67 13.94
N GLN A 116 8.88 8.62 13.95
CA GLN A 116 8.73 9.61 12.89
C GLN A 116 9.91 10.58 12.92
N ASN A 117 10.63 10.68 11.81
CA ASN A 117 11.83 11.50 11.76
C ASN A 117 11.52 13.01 11.77
N THR A 118 12.57 13.84 11.86
CA THR A 118 12.45 15.31 11.85
C THR A 118 11.89 15.87 10.54
N LEU A 119 11.97 15.13 9.44
CA LEU A 119 11.43 15.51 8.13
C LEU A 119 9.93 15.22 8.01
N GLY A 120 9.34 14.41 8.90
CA GLY A 120 7.92 14.07 8.91
C GLY A 120 7.56 12.71 8.31
N GLY A 121 8.53 11.92 7.86
CA GLY A 121 8.29 10.59 7.31
C GLY A 121 9.08 9.50 8.03
N TRP A 122 9.23 8.36 7.36
CA TRP A 122 9.89 7.18 7.92
C TRP A 122 10.91 6.58 6.96
N GLU A 123 11.90 5.91 7.53
CA GLU A 123 12.74 4.95 6.81
C GLU A 123 12.09 3.55 6.90
N HIS A 124 12.72 2.57 6.26
CA HIS A 124 12.30 1.17 6.32
C HIS A 124 12.03 0.69 7.76
N LYS A 125 12.92 1.05 8.69
CA LYS A 125 12.95 0.56 10.08
C LYS A 125 12.89 1.70 11.07
N ILE A 126 12.36 1.41 12.25
CA ILE A 126 12.53 2.25 13.43
C ILE A 126 13.43 1.50 14.40
N TYR A 127 14.52 2.15 14.80
CA TYR A 127 15.47 1.65 15.79
C TYR A 127 15.30 2.44 17.08
N PHE A 128 14.65 1.88 18.09
CA PHE A 128 14.34 2.61 19.32
C PHE A 128 15.59 2.95 20.16
N ALA A 129 16.66 2.18 20.00
CA ALA A 129 17.95 2.38 20.66
C ALA A 129 18.92 3.32 19.90
N ARG A 130 18.48 3.93 18.79
CA ARG A 130 19.31 4.81 17.95
C ARG A 130 18.65 6.18 17.77
N PRO A 131 19.41 7.21 17.36
CA PRO A 131 18.81 8.45 16.90
C PRO A 131 17.81 8.19 15.78
N LEU A 132 16.80 9.06 15.68
CA LEU A 132 15.84 9.04 14.58
C LEU A 132 16.56 9.08 13.23
N GLY A 133 15.95 8.40 12.26
CA GLY A 133 16.40 8.45 10.87
C GLY A 133 16.42 9.88 10.34
N ASN A 134 17.15 10.09 9.25
CA ASN A 134 17.25 11.39 8.60
C ASN A 134 16.84 11.32 7.12
N ARG A 135 16.19 10.22 6.72
CA ARG A 135 15.59 10.05 5.40
C ARG A 135 14.13 9.65 5.51
N VAL A 136 13.36 10.06 4.52
CA VAL A 136 12.04 9.55 4.19
C VAL A 136 12.20 8.63 3.00
N SER A 137 11.56 7.47 3.04
CA SER A 137 11.48 6.57 1.89
C SER A 137 10.04 6.33 1.48
N PHE A 138 9.83 6.44 0.18
CA PHE A 138 8.58 6.13 -0.51
C PHE A 138 8.62 4.74 -1.15
N ASP A 139 9.70 3.99 -0.91
CA ASP A 139 9.90 2.63 -1.38
C ASP A 139 8.98 1.67 -0.64
N ASP A 140 8.52 0.62 -1.32
CA ASP A 140 7.72 -0.47 -0.75
C ASP A 140 6.60 0.01 0.21
N ASN A 141 5.94 1.13 -0.11
CA ASN A 141 4.84 1.69 0.68
C ASN A 141 5.21 2.00 2.16
N GLN A 142 6.49 2.29 2.45
CA GLN A 142 6.99 2.55 3.80
C GLN A 142 6.29 3.75 4.46
N THR A 143 6.59 4.98 4.01
CA THR A 143 6.00 6.18 4.59
C THR A 143 4.49 6.25 4.35
N GLN A 144 4.04 5.84 3.17
CA GLN A 144 2.65 6.00 2.76
C GLN A 144 1.71 5.11 3.59
N SER A 145 2.07 3.86 3.87
CA SER A 145 1.24 2.98 4.71
C SER A 145 1.16 3.45 6.16
N ALA A 146 2.24 4.03 6.70
CA ALA A 146 2.22 4.65 8.01
C ALA A 146 1.22 5.81 8.06
N ILE A 147 1.26 6.72 7.08
CA ILE A 147 0.33 7.86 7.03
C ILE A 147 -1.12 7.38 6.96
N SER A 148 -1.44 6.46 6.03
CA SER A 148 -2.80 5.92 5.88
C SER A 148 -3.32 5.24 7.13
N PHE A 149 -2.46 4.50 7.83
CA PHE A 149 -2.84 3.89 9.10
C PHE A 149 -3.12 4.93 10.19
N LEU A 150 -2.26 5.94 10.34
CA LEU A 150 -2.45 6.99 11.32
C LEU A 150 -3.74 7.79 11.04
N MET A 151 -3.98 8.18 9.79
CA MET A 151 -5.22 8.87 9.39
C MET A 151 -6.48 8.03 9.68
N ALA A 152 -6.45 6.74 9.35
CA ALA A 152 -7.56 5.84 9.64
C ALA A 152 -7.81 5.71 11.16
N LEU A 153 -6.76 5.70 11.99
CA LEU A 153 -6.91 5.66 13.45
C LEU A 153 -7.51 6.96 14.00
N ASP A 154 -7.15 8.11 13.42
CA ASP A 154 -7.65 9.44 13.82
C ASP A 154 -9.18 9.56 13.68
N GLU A 155 -9.80 8.78 12.78
CA GLU A 155 -11.26 8.67 12.69
C GLU A 155 -11.91 8.05 13.95
N GLU A 156 -11.16 7.25 14.72
CA GLU A 156 -11.65 6.50 15.89
C GLU A 156 -11.08 7.02 17.21
N ALA A 157 -10.11 7.93 17.18
CA ALA A 157 -9.36 8.38 18.34
C ALA A 157 -9.05 9.88 18.28
N ASP A 158 -9.56 10.63 19.24
CA ASP A 158 -9.15 12.01 19.50
C ASP A 158 -7.83 12.01 20.29
N ASP A 159 -6.71 12.13 19.58
CA ASP A 159 -5.35 12.11 20.13
C ASP A 159 -4.49 13.21 19.48
N PRO A 160 -4.17 14.30 20.21
CA PRO A 160 -3.40 15.41 19.65
C PRO A 160 -1.99 15.03 19.17
N GLU A 161 -1.36 14.00 19.74
CA GLU A 161 -0.03 13.54 19.27
C GLU A 161 -0.16 12.84 17.91
N LEU A 162 -1.22 12.05 17.73
CA LEU A 162 -1.57 11.42 16.46
C LEU A 162 -1.85 12.47 15.38
N THR A 163 -2.72 13.44 15.68
CA THR A 163 -3.05 14.53 14.75
C THR A 163 -1.80 15.31 14.35
N ALA A 164 -0.94 15.68 15.30
CA ALA A 164 0.31 16.38 15.00
C ALA A 164 1.28 15.57 14.12
N ALA A 165 1.35 14.25 14.33
CA ALA A 165 2.17 13.38 13.50
C ALA A 165 1.65 13.28 12.06
N ILE A 166 0.32 13.20 11.89
CA ILE A 166 -0.34 13.19 10.58
C ILE A 166 -0.08 14.51 9.85
N GLU A 167 -0.32 15.65 10.50
CA GLU A 167 -0.09 16.97 9.89
C GLU A 167 1.35 17.13 9.41
N LYS A 168 2.32 16.74 10.24
CA LYS A 168 3.74 16.77 9.88
C LYS A 168 4.04 15.89 8.66
N ALA A 169 3.41 14.72 8.58
CA ALA A 169 3.60 13.80 7.45
C ALA A 169 2.95 14.32 6.16
N LEU A 170 1.75 14.89 6.22
CA LEU A 170 1.08 15.47 5.06
C LEU A 170 1.83 16.72 4.55
N GLN A 171 2.35 17.56 5.45
CA GLN A 171 3.24 18.66 5.06
C GLN A 171 4.51 18.16 4.36
N MET A 172 5.09 17.06 4.85
CA MET A 172 6.23 16.40 4.21
C MET A 172 5.88 15.87 2.82
N MET A 173 4.73 15.20 2.64
CA MET A 173 4.26 14.70 1.34
C MET A 173 4.18 15.82 0.31
N MET A 174 3.61 16.97 0.71
CA MET A 174 3.51 18.16 -0.14
C MET A 174 4.86 18.77 -0.47
N LYS A 175 5.77 18.82 0.51
CA LYS A 175 7.12 19.38 0.34
C LYS A 175 8.00 18.53 -0.59
N THR A 176 7.79 17.22 -0.62
CA THR A 176 8.64 16.27 -1.34
C THR A 176 8.16 15.95 -2.75
N GLN A 177 6.95 16.39 -3.12
CA GLN A 177 6.45 16.26 -4.49
C GLN A 177 7.34 17.04 -5.46
N LEU A 178 7.77 16.38 -6.53
CA LEU A 178 8.66 16.94 -7.55
C LEU A 178 7.91 17.91 -8.47
N GLU A 179 8.66 18.80 -9.15
CA GLU A 179 8.07 19.77 -10.09
C GLU A 179 7.32 19.10 -11.25
N ASN A 180 7.74 17.90 -11.66
CA ASN A 180 7.06 17.13 -12.70
C ASN A 180 5.72 16.54 -12.21
N GLY A 181 5.47 16.53 -10.90
CA GLY A 181 4.25 16.06 -10.23
C GLY A 181 4.36 14.67 -9.58
N GLY A 182 5.44 13.93 -9.80
CA GLY A 182 5.72 12.67 -9.12
C GLY A 182 6.32 12.85 -7.72
N TRP A 183 6.75 11.74 -7.13
CA TRP A 183 7.52 11.70 -5.89
C TRP A 183 8.85 10.95 -6.11
N PRO A 184 9.91 11.33 -5.39
CA PRO A 184 11.18 10.61 -5.45
C PRO A 184 11.07 9.23 -4.80
N HIS A 185 12.10 8.39 -4.95
CA HIS A 185 12.23 7.15 -4.19
C HIS A 185 12.58 7.44 -2.72
N GLN A 186 13.44 8.45 -2.48
CA GLN A 186 13.88 8.87 -1.15
C GLN A 186 14.00 10.40 -1.03
N TYR A 187 13.90 10.90 0.20
CA TYR A 187 14.08 12.31 0.54
C TYR A 187 14.88 12.46 1.85
N PRO A 188 15.80 13.44 2.01
CA PRO A 188 16.25 14.42 1.02
C PRO A 188 16.92 13.75 -0.19
N ALA A 189 17.23 14.52 -1.23
CA ALA A 189 17.90 14.00 -2.42
C ALA A 189 19.15 13.17 -2.05
N GLN A 190 19.24 11.95 -2.58
CA GLN A 190 20.35 11.01 -2.38
C GLN A 190 21.25 10.90 -3.62
N GLY A 191 20.83 11.50 -4.74
CA GLY A 191 21.49 11.37 -6.03
C GLY A 191 21.06 10.10 -6.79
N ASN A 192 21.39 10.08 -8.08
CA ASN A 192 21.06 8.96 -8.99
C ASN A 192 19.53 8.69 -9.00
N TYR A 193 19.13 7.44 -9.23
CA TYR A 193 17.74 7.07 -9.38
C TYR A 193 16.86 7.32 -8.15
N HIS A 194 17.46 7.54 -6.98
CA HIS A 194 16.70 7.82 -5.77
C HIS A 194 15.92 9.15 -5.85
N ASP A 195 16.39 10.08 -6.68
CA ASP A 195 15.79 11.40 -6.84
C ASP A 195 14.74 11.44 -7.96
N TYR A 196 14.62 10.37 -8.74
CA TYR A 196 13.71 10.30 -9.89
C TYR A 196 12.27 10.08 -9.46
N ALA A 197 11.34 10.57 -10.29
CA ALA A 197 9.93 10.24 -10.13
C ALA A 197 9.73 8.73 -10.30
N THR A 198 9.29 8.05 -9.23
CA THR A 198 9.40 6.59 -9.12
C THR A 198 8.04 5.91 -8.94
N PHE A 199 7.64 5.14 -9.96
CA PHE A 199 6.50 4.20 -9.88
C PHE A 199 6.91 2.80 -9.39
N ASN A 200 8.21 2.48 -9.38
CA ASN A 200 8.69 1.20 -8.85
C ASN A 200 8.07 0.93 -7.47
N ASP A 201 7.65 -0.32 -7.27
CA ASP A 201 7.01 -0.77 -6.03
C ASP A 201 5.85 0.13 -5.55
N ARG A 202 5.12 0.71 -6.51
CA ARG A 202 3.97 1.61 -6.33
C ARG A 202 4.28 2.96 -5.67
N GLY A 203 5.54 3.40 -5.61
CA GLY A 203 5.93 4.64 -4.89
C GLY A 203 4.99 5.84 -5.10
N ILE A 204 4.85 6.32 -6.34
CA ILE A 204 3.91 7.41 -6.69
C ILE A 204 2.44 6.99 -6.52
N ASN A 205 2.07 5.76 -6.86
CA ASN A 205 0.68 5.30 -6.79
C ASN A 205 0.17 5.30 -5.34
N ASP A 206 0.99 4.88 -4.39
CA ASP A 206 0.68 4.93 -2.95
C ASP A 206 0.68 6.38 -2.42
N CYS A 207 1.51 7.27 -2.97
CA CYS A 207 1.40 8.69 -2.64
C CYS A 207 0.06 9.28 -3.11
N ILE A 208 -0.40 8.95 -4.32
CA ILE A 208 -1.71 9.38 -4.83
C ILE A 208 -2.82 8.89 -3.89
N ARG A 209 -2.78 7.61 -3.47
CA ARG A 209 -3.73 7.04 -2.52
C ARG A 209 -3.77 7.82 -1.20
N VAL A 210 -2.61 8.12 -0.60
CA VAL A 210 -2.54 8.93 0.63
C VAL A 210 -3.13 10.31 0.44
N MET A 211 -2.85 10.98 -0.69
CA MET A 211 -3.39 12.32 -0.96
C MET A 211 -4.91 12.29 -1.17
N LEU A 212 -5.47 11.22 -1.76
CA LEU A 212 -6.92 11.01 -1.88
C LEU A 212 -7.56 10.80 -0.50
N GLU A 213 -6.98 9.94 0.33
CA GLU A 213 -7.42 9.70 1.71
C GLU A 213 -7.39 11.00 2.53
N ALA A 214 -6.29 11.75 2.47
CA ALA A 214 -6.12 13.03 3.15
C ALA A 214 -7.14 14.07 2.67
N GLN A 215 -7.42 14.15 1.37
CA GLN A 215 -8.40 15.07 0.82
C GLN A 215 -9.84 14.72 1.19
N ALA A 216 -10.14 13.44 1.41
CA ALA A 216 -11.45 12.99 1.87
C ALA A 216 -11.66 13.32 3.36
N GLN A 217 -10.65 13.10 4.19
CA GLN A 217 -10.73 13.27 5.65
C GLN A 217 -10.47 14.72 6.10
N TYR A 218 -9.50 15.39 5.47
CA TYR A 218 -9.07 16.75 5.79
C TYR A 218 -9.08 17.64 4.53
N PRO A 219 -10.26 18.00 3.98
CA PRO A 219 -10.33 18.72 2.71
C PRO A 219 -9.49 20.01 2.69
N HIS A 220 -8.55 20.10 1.75
CA HIS A 220 -7.65 21.25 1.63
C HIS A 220 -7.17 21.44 0.19
N ASP A 221 -7.21 22.66 -0.35
CA ASP A 221 -6.89 22.93 -1.77
C ASP A 221 -5.50 22.44 -2.17
N ALA A 222 -4.50 22.55 -1.27
CA ALA A 222 -3.16 22.02 -1.50
C ALA A 222 -3.14 20.51 -1.82
N TYR A 223 -4.03 19.70 -1.25
CA TYR A 223 -4.10 18.26 -1.53
C TYR A 223 -4.68 18.00 -2.93
N ARG A 224 -5.71 18.78 -3.32
CA ARG A 224 -6.24 18.76 -4.69
C ARG A 224 -5.16 19.18 -5.70
N GLU A 225 -4.43 20.26 -5.44
CA GLU A 225 -3.34 20.71 -6.32
C GLU A 225 -2.22 19.65 -6.47
N SER A 226 -1.92 18.92 -5.39
CA SER A 226 -0.99 17.78 -5.44
C SER A 226 -1.51 16.64 -6.30
N LEU A 227 -2.78 16.29 -6.18
CA LEU A 227 -3.43 15.28 -7.03
C LEU A 227 -3.45 15.71 -8.50
N ASP A 228 -3.70 16.99 -8.79
CA ASP A 228 -3.66 17.53 -10.15
C ASP A 228 -2.26 17.41 -10.77
N LYS A 229 -1.22 17.72 -10.00
CA LYS A 229 0.18 17.54 -10.42
C LYS A 229 0.51 16.07 -10.69
N ALA A 230 0.11 15.16 -9.80
CA ALA A 230 0.33 13.72 -9.95
C ALA A 230 -0.43 13.15 -11.16
N GLY A 231 -1.69 13.57 -11.35
CA GLY A 231 -2.49 13.24 -12.51
C GLY A 231 -1.85 13.74 -13.81
N ARG A 232 -1.36 14.99 -13.84
CA ARG A 232 -0.60 15.51 -14.98
C ARG A 232 0.63 14.65 -15.26
N PHE A 233 1.38 14.28 -14.21
CA PHE A 233 2.57 13.42 -14.35
C PHE A 233 2.23 12.07 -14.98
N LEU A 234 1.17 11.39 -14.53
CA LEU A 234 0.71 10.13 -15.13
C LEU A 234 0.43 10.27 -16.62
N LEU A 235 -0.26 11.34 -17.03
CA LEU A 235 -0.61 11.59 -18.44
C LEU A 235 0.63 11.88 -19.30
N ILE A 236 1.52 12.77 -18.86
CA ILE A 236 2.68 13.18 -19.67
C ILE A 236 3.82 12.14 -19.68
N SER A 237 3.84 11.22 -18.71
CA SER A 237 4.87 10.17 -18.61
C SER A 237 4.48 8.89 -19.36
N GLN A 238 3.24 8.77 -19.84
CA GLN A 238 2.86 7.65 -20.71
C GLN A 238 3.71 7.71 -21.98
N LEU A 239 4.34 6.58 -22.32
CA LEU A 239 5.13 6.51 -23.54
C LEU A 239 4.21 6.57 -24.78
N PRO A 240 4.68 7.13 -25.91
CA PRO A 240 3.87 7.16 -27.12
C PRO A 240 3.73 5.75 -27.75
N PRO A 241 2.80 5.56 -28.70
CA PRO A 241 2.82 4.38 -29.56
C PRO A 241 4.21 4.13 -30.17
N PRO A 242 4.66 2.88 -30.28
CA PRO A 242 3.87 1.65 -30.15
C PRO A 242 3.79 1.07 -28.72
N GLN A 243 4.28 1.76 -27.69
CA GLN A 243 4.32 1.21 -26.32
C GLN A 243 3.67 2.15 -25.29
N PRO A 244 2.34 2.35 -25.31
CA PRO A 244 1.59 3.21 -24.39
C PRO A 244 1.49 2.71 -22.95
N GLY A 245 2.62 2.30 -22.37
CA GLY A 245 2.79 1.96 -20.97
C GLY A 245 3.72 2.94 -20.25
N TRP A 246 4.15 2.56 -19.06
CA TRP A 246 5.04 3.37 -18.23
C TRP A 246 6.30 2.61 -17.82
N ALA A 247 7.38 3.35 -17.59
CA ALA A 247 8.61 2.84 -17.00
C ALA A 247 8.53 2.85 -15.47
N GLN A 248 9.45 2.13 -14.81
CA GLN A 248 9.53 2.14 -13.34
C GLN A 248 9.91 3.50 -12.76
N GLN A 249 10.75 4.29 -13.45
CA GLN A 249 11.17 5.62 -13.01
C GLN A 249 11.51 6.52 -14.18
N TYR A 250 11.36 7.83 -13.95
CA TYR A 250 11.61 8.88 -14.93
C TYR A 250 12.53 9.95 -14.36
N ASN A 251 13.54 10.33 -15.14
CA ASN A 251 14.43 11.42 -14.79
C ASN A 251 13.73 12.79 -14.92
N GLU A 252 14.45 13.87 -14.62
CA GLU A 252 13.98 15.25 -14.70
C GLU A 252 13.53 15.69 -16.11
N PHE A 253 13.95 14.95 -17.15
CA PHE A 253 13.58 15.17 -18.55
C PHE A 253 12.42 14.29 -19.03
N LEU A 254 11.71 13.61 -18.11
CA LEU A 254 10.62 12.65 -18.41
C LEU A 254 11.06 11.46 -19.28
N GLN A 255 12.32 11.05 -19.16
CA GLN A 255 12.83 9.88 -19.87
C GLN A 255 12.83 8.67 -18.93
N PRO A 256 12.40 7.48 -19.39
CA PRO A 256 12.66 6.23 -18.68
C PRO A 256 14.13 6.13 -18.27
N ALA A 257 14.39 5.84 -17.01
CA ALA A 257 15.74 5.90 -16.46
C ALA A 257 16.17 4.56 -15.83
N TRP A 258 17.48 4.37 -15.71
CA TRP A 258 18.05 3.26 -14.95
C TRP A 258 17.71 3.42 -13.46
N ALA A 259 17.47 2.31 -12.77
CA ALA A 259 17.57 2.24 -11.32
C ALA A 259 18.84 1.47 -10.95
N ARG A 260 18.69 0.28 -10.37
CA ARG A 260 19.81 -0.64 -10.10
C ARG A 260 20.39 -1.16 -11.42
N SER A 261 21.59 -1.75 -11.36
CA SER A 261 22.30 -2.28 -12.55
C SER A 261 21.52 -3.31 -13.36
N PHE A 262 20.51 -3.94 -12.75
CA PHE A 262 19.62 -4.92 -13.36
C PHE A 262 18.21 -4.36 -13.70
N GLU A 263 18.01 -3.05 -13.57
CA GLU A 263 16.73 -2.36 -13.82
C GLU A 263 16.90 -1.29 -14.90
N PRO A 264 16.90 -1.69 -16.19
CA PRO A 264 17.12 -0.80 -17.31
C PRO A 264 15.92 0.12 -17.59
N PRO A 265 16.13 1.23 -18.33
CA PRO A 265 15.09 1.98 -19.01
C PRO A 265 14.28 1.04 -19.90
N ALA A 266 13.04 0.80 -19.50
CA ALA A 266 12.16 -0.16 -20.15
C ALA A 266 10.71 0.16 -19.79
N VAL A 267 9.78 -0.26 -20.64
CA VAL A 267 8.37 -0.24 -20.29
C VAL A 267 8.09 -1.41 -19.35
N CYS A 268 7.39 -1.16 -18.25
CA CYS A 268 7.12 -2.15 -17.21
C CYS A 268 5.62 -2.47 -17.17
N PRO A 269 5.19 -3.67 -17.62
CA PRO A 269 3.78 -4.06 -17.61
C PRO A 269 3.11 -3.97 -16.25
N LEU A 270 3.81 -4.30 -15.16
CA LEU A 270 3.25 -4.24 -13.82
C LEU A 270 2.97 -2.80 -13.38
N VAL A 271 3.91 -1.88 -13.64
CA VAL A 271 3.73 -0.44 -13.38
C VAL A 271 2.59 0.12 -14.22
N THR A 272 2.47 -0.28 -15.48
CA THR A 272 1.34 0.13 -16.34
C THR A 272 -0.01 -0.26 -15.73
N VAL A 273 -0.13 -1.47 -15.15
CA VAL A 273 -1.37 -1.88 -14.46
C VAL A 273 -1.66 -0.99 -13.25
N PHE A 274 -0.65 -0.63 -12.47
CA PHE A 274 -0.82 0.23 -11.30
C PHE A 274 -1.19 1.67 -11.70
N ASN A 275 -0.60 2.19 -12.77
CA ASN A 275 -0.93 3.51 -13.29
C ASN A 275 -2.35 3.58 -13.87
N ILE A 276 -2.84 2.51 -14.51
CA ILE A 276 -4.25 2.41 -14.90
C ILE A 276 -5.15 2.51 -13.65
N GLN A 277 -4.80 1.82 -12.55
CA GLN A 277 -5.59 1.93 -11.31
C GLN A 277 -5.59 3.36 -10.77
N SER A 278 -4.43 4.00 -10.66
CA SER A 278 -4.37 5.39 -10.17
C SER A 278 -5.11 6.39 -11.07
N LEU A 279 -5.14 6.17 -12.39
CA LEU A 279 -5.96 6.96 -13.31
C LEU A 279 -7.46 6.75 -13.08
N LEU A 280 -7.88 5.52 -12.80
CA LEU A 280 -9.27 5.23 -12.43
C LEU A 280 -9.64 5.87 -11.08
N ASP A 281 -8.75 5.80 -10.09
CA ASP A 281 -8.96 6.42 -8.77
C ASP A 281 -9.09 7.95 -8.90
N LEU A 282 -8.24 8.58 -9.72
CA LEU A 282 -8.33 10.01 -10.01
C LEU A 282 -9.61 10.37 -10.78
N TYR A 283 -10.04 9.53 -11.72
CA TYR A 283 -11.33 9.73 -12.41
C TYR A 283 -12.50 9.64 -11.43
N ASP A 284 -12.52 8.63 -10.55
CA ASP A 284 -13.57 8.45 -9.55
C ASP A 284 -13.66 9.67 -8.60
N TYR A 285 -12.50 10.20 -8.20
CA TYR A 285 -12.43 11.39 -7.36
C TYR A 285 -12.82 12.69 -8.06
N THR A 286 -12.37 12.92 -9.30
CA THR A 286 -12.50 14.23 -9.99
C THR A 286 -13.67 14.31 -10.97
N GLY A 287 -14.14 13.17 -11.49
CA GLY A 287 -15.04 13.09 -12.64
C GLY A 287 -14.41 13.49 -13.98
N GLU A 288 -13.10 13.78 -14.03
CA GLU A 288 -12.46 14.30 -15.22
C GLU A 288 -12.09 13.19 -16.22
N HIS A 289 -12.77 13.18 -17.37
CA HIS A 289 -12.59 12.18 -18.42
C HIS A 289 -11.16 12.10 -18.98
N LYS A 290 -10.33 13.14 -18.85
CA LYS A 290 -8.92 13.14 -19.27
C LYS A 290 -8.12 11.97 -18.68
N TYR A 291 -8.48 11.51 -17.49
CA TYR A 291 -7.81 10.38 -16.84
C TYR A 291 -8.17 9.03 -17.45
N LEU A 292 -9.29 8.93 -18.19
CA LEU A 292 -9.70 7.71 -18.88
C LEU A 292 -9.05 7.58 -20.27
N GLU A 293 -8.67 8.69 -20.90
CA GLU A 293 -8.10 8.74 -22.26
C GLU A 293 -6.91 7.80 -22.50
N PRO A 294 -5.89 7.70 -21.61
CA PRO A 294 -4.72 6.85 -21.85
C PRO A 294 -4.98 5.34 -21.67
N ILE A 295 -6.08 4.96 -21.01
CA ILE A 295 -6.32 3.59 -20.53
C ILE A 295 -6.51 2.58 -21.67
N PRO A 296 -7.34 2.83 -22.71
CA PRO A 296 -7.57 1.87 -23.78
C PRO A 296 -6.30 1.46 -24.52
N ASP A 297 -5.42 2.43 -24.79
CA ASP A 297 -4.15 2.21 -25.47
C ASP A 297 -3.17 1.40 -24.60
N ALA A 298 -3.09 1.70 -23.30
CA ALA A 298 -2.31 0.93 -22.35
C ALA A 298 -2.80 -0.52 -22.23
N ILE A 299 -4.12 -0.75 -22.16
CA ILE A 299 -4.72 -2.09 -22.12
C ILE A 299 -4.44 -2.85 -23.43
N ARG A 300 -4.54 -2.20 -24.58
CA ARG A 300 -4.19 -2.80 -25.88
C ARG A 300 -2.73 -3.27 -25.86
N TRP A 301 -1.81 -2.40 -25.47
CA TRP A 301 -0.39 -2.73 -25.38
C TRP A 301 -0.10 -3.85 -24.37
N LEU A 302 -0.75 -3.88 -23.20
CA LEU A 302 -0.64 -4.98 -22.25
C LEU A 302 -1.06 -6.31 -22.88
N LYS A 303 -2.11 -6.34 -23.69
CA LYS A 303 -2.55 -7.56 -24.38
C LYS A 303 -1.55 -8.00 -25.46
N GLU A 304 -1.03 -7.05 -26.23
CA GLU A 304 -0.09 -7.31 -27.33
C GLU A 304 1.32 -7.70 -26.86
N SER A 305 1.77 -7.18 -25.71
CA SER A 305 3.08 -7.46 -25.13
C SER A 305 3.15 -8.76 -24.33
N LYS A 306 2.03 -9.48 -24.21
CA LYS A 306 1.94 -10.75 -23.49
C LYS A 306 2.77 -11.82 -24.20
N LEU A 307 3.58 -12.53 -23.44
CA LEU A 307 4.40 -13.63 -23.94
C LEU A 307 3.54 -14.85 -24.25
N SER A 308 4.05 -15.74 -25.11
CA SER A 308 3.40 -17.01 -25.45
C SER A 308 3.15 -17.91 -24.23
N THR A 309 3.92 -17.74 -23.15
CA THR A 309 3.72 -18.41 -21.86
C THR A 309 2.48 -17.93 -21.09
N GLY A 310 1.83 -16.87 -21.56
CA GLY A 310 0.76 -16.19 -20.87
C GLY A 310 1.22 -15.23 -19.78
N LYS A 311 2.54 -14.99 -19.63
CA LYS A 311 3.14 -14.03 -18.68
C LYS A 311 3.61 -12.76 -19.41
N TRP A 312 4.12 -11.80 -18.63
CA TRP A 312 4.78 -10.60 -19.13
C TRP A 312 6.24 -10.58 -18.68
N GLY A 313 7.12 -10.00 -19.50
CA GLY A 313 8.43 -9.60 -19.01
C GLY A 313 8.28 -8.47 -17.98
N ARG A 314 9.09 -8.46 -16.91
CA ARG A 314 9.11 -7.32 -15.97
C ARG A 314 9.55 -6.04 -16.69
N PHE A 315 10.52 -6.17 -17.59
CA PHE A 315 11.08 -5.11 -18.41
C PHE A 315 10.92 -5.44 -19.89
N LEU A 316 10.34 -4.52 -20.65
CA LEU A 316 10.21 -4.63 -22.11
C LEU A 316 11.03 -3.53 -22.78
N GLU A 317 11.94 -3.94 -23.66
CA GLU A 317 12.84 -3.07 -24.42
C GLU A 317 12.06 -2.00 -25.18
N LEU A 318 12.52 -0.75 -25.06
CA LEU A 318 11.94 0.40 -25.74
C LEU A 318 11.99 0.19 -27.26
N GLY A 319 10.87 0.45 -27.93
CA GLY A 319 10.67 0.30 -29.36
C GLY A 319 10.36 -1.12 -29.85
N THR A 320 10.66 -2.19 -29.09
CA THR A 320 10.59 -3.57 -29.63
C THR A 320 9.67 -4.53 -28.87
N ASN A 321 9.27 -4.20 -27.63
CA ASN A 321 8.55 -5.11 -26.72
C ASN A 321 9.32 -6.41 -26.36
N LYS A 322 10.61 -6.52 -26.68
CA LYS A 322 11.40 -7.70 -26.31
C LYS A 322 11.67 -7.70 -24.80
N PRO A 323 11.45 -8.81 -24.09
CA PRO A 323 11.84 -8.92 -22.70
C PRO A 323 13.33 -8.62 -22.49
N LEU A 324 13.62 -7.88 -21.43
CA LEU A 324 14.97 -7.61 -20.96
C LEU A 324 15.21 -8.36 -19.66
N TYR A 325 16.37 -9.02 -19.60
CA TYR A 325 16.90 -9.65 -18.40
C TYR A 325 18.32 -9.15 -18.23
N TYR A 326 18.64 -8.67 -17.03
CA TYR A 326 19.96 -8.19 -16.67
C TYR A 326 20.39 -8.83 -15.36
N ASP A 327 21.68 -9.18 -15.26
CA ASP A 327 22.29 -9.55 -14.00
C ASP A 327 22.84 -8.31 -13.26
N ARG A 328 23.46 -8.54 -12.10
CA ARG A 328 23.99 -7.47 -11.25
C ARG A 328 25.15 -6.70 -11.88
N ASP A 329 25.82 -7.26 -12.89
CA ASP A 329 26.95 -6.64 -13.58
C ASP A 329 26.49 -5.87 -14.84
N ARG A 330 25.17 -5.67 -15.00
CA ARG A 330 24.53 -5.00 -16.14
C ARG A 330 24.79 -5.75 -17.46
N ILE A 331 24.96 -7.06 -17.39
CA ILE A 331 25.09 -7.92 -18.57
C ILE A 331 23.69 -8.34 -18.99
N ARG A 332 23.34 -8.04 -20.24
CA ARG A 332 22.09 -8.55 -20.84
C ARG A 332 22.19 -10.07 -20.96
N VAL A 333 21.22 -10.77 -20.39
CA VAL A 333 21.11 -12.23 -20.48
C VAL A 333 19.86 -12.62 -21.27
N ASP A 334 19.91 -13.79 -21.91
CA ASP A 334 18.82 -14.23 -22.81
C ASP A 334 17.60 -14.80 -22.07
N LYS A 335 17.76 -15.16 -20.78
CA LYS A 335 16.74 -15.77 -19.92
C LYS A 335 17.09 -15.62 -18.44
N VAL A 336 16.05 -15.71 -17.59
CA VAL A 336 16.17 -15.78 -16.11
C VAL A 336 16.71 -17.13 -15.66
#